data_AF-A0A7W0MT45-F1
#
_entry.id   AF-A0A7W0MT45-F1
#
_cell.length_a   1.000
_cell.length_b   1.000
_cell.length_c   1.000
_cell.angle_alpha   90.00
_cell.angle_beta   90.00
_cell.angle_gamma   90.00
#
_symmetry.space_group_name_H-M   'P 1'
#
loop_
_entity.id
_entity.type
_entity.pdbx_description
1 polymer ?
#
loop_
_entity_poly.entity_id
_entity_poly.type
_entity_poly.pdbx_seq_one_letter_code
_entity_poly.pdbx_strand_id
1 'polypeptide(L)'
;GAVYAEADRLGLTRGAGALAAALARVAGASQEELLTAGLVHNDLQDAARSLCPGVDDALDALRATGAGHALVSGSGPTCVGLFSDLEEARDAARQLAARRPAPILTATVPAGSGAVRPAP
;
A
#
# COMPACT_ATOMS: atom_id res chain seq x y z
N GLY A 1 16.35 -6.28 -7.68
CA GLY A 1 16.65 -5.12 -6.80
C GLY A 1 16.79 -5.58 -5.36
N ALA A 2 17.36 -4.77 -4.46
CA ALA A 2 17.67 -5.18 -3.08
C ALA A 2 16.47 -5.76 -2.31
N VAL A 3 15.28 -5.14 -2.45
CA VAL A 3 14.04 -5.61 -1.80
C VAL A 3 13.62 -7.00 -2.26
N TYR A 4 13.81 -7.34 -3.54
CA TYR A 4 13.49 -8.67 -4.06
C TYR A 4 14.46 -9.73 -3.54
N ALA A 5 15.76 -9.41 -3.50
CA ALA A 5 16.76 -10.30 -2.92
C ALA A 5 16.51 -10.52 -1.42
N GLU A 6 16.04 -9.49 -0.72
CA GLU A 6 15.62 -9.62 0.67
C GLU A 6 14.35 -10.45 0.82
N ALA A 7 13.37 -10.29 -0.06
CA ALA A 7 12.17 -11.13 -0.09
C ALA A 7 12.52 -12.61 -0.33
N ASP A 8 13.47 -12.89 -1.21
CA ASP A 8 13.99 -14.25 -1.43
C ASP A 8 14.68 -14.78 -0.17
N ARG A 9 15.54 -13.97 0.48
CA ARG A 9 16.22 -14.33 1.73
C ARG A 9 15.25 -14.65 2.86
N LEU A 10 14.15 -13.89 2.94
CA LEU A 10 13.08 -14.05 3.93
C LEU A 10 12.08 -15.16 3.56
N GLY A 11 12.14 -15.69 2.34
CA GLY A 11 11.21 -16.73 1.87
C GLY A 11 9.79 -16.23 1.63
N LEU A 12 9.62 -14.96 1.23
CA LEU A 12 8.30 -14.32 1.04
C LEU A 12 7.66 -14.61 -0.33
N THR A 13 8.37 -15.30 -1.23
CA THR A 13 7.89 -15.52 -2.59
C THR A 13 6.72 -16.51 -2.63
N ARG A 14 5.66 -16.13 -3.35
CA ARG A 14 4.52 -17.01 -3.63
C ARG A 14 4.79 -17.85 -4.87
N GLY A 15 4.49 -19.15 -4.78
CA GLY A 15 4.40 -20.00 -5.96
C GLY A 15 3.20 -19.63 -6.84
N ALA A 16 3.24 -20.02 -8.12
CA ALA A 16 2.20 -19.70 -9.10
C ALA A 16 0.79 -20.13 -8.66
N GLY A 17 0.65 -21.30 -8.01
CA GLY A 17 -0.64 -21.78 -7.50
C GLY A 17 -1.22 -20.90 -6.39
N ALA A 18 -0.39 -20.46 -5.45
CA ALA A 18 -0.81 -19.55 -4.38
C ALA A 18 -1.21 -18.18 -4.93
N LEU A 19 -0.46 -17.67 -5.94
CA LEU A 19 -0.79 -16.43 -6.62
C LEU A 19 -2.14 -16.53 -7.36
N ALA A 20 -2.37 -17.63 -8.09
CA ALA A 20 -3.64 -17.85 -8.79
C ALA A 20 -4.84 -17.93 -7.82
N ALA A 21 -4.68 -18.60 -6.67
CA ALA A 21 -5.70 -18.67 -5.64
C ALA A 21 -6.00 -17.28 -5.03
N ALA A 22 -4.96 -16.49 -4.75
CA ALA A 22 -5.12 -15.12 -4.26
C ALA A 22 -5.86 -14.23 -5.28
N LEU A 23 -5.49 -14.34 -6.56
CA LEU A 23 -6.16 -13.59 -7.64
C LEU A 23 -7.64 -13.96 -7.76
N ALA A 24 -7.98 -15.25 -7.68
CA ALA A 24 -9.37 -15.69 -7.71
C ALA A 24 -10.19 -15.12 -6.53
N ARG A 25 -9.59 -15.06 -5.33
CA ARG A 25 -10.22 -14.44 -4.16
C ARG A 25 -10.47 -12.94 -4.35
N VAL A 26 -9.49 -12.21 -4.89
CA VAL A 26 -9.64 -10.78 -5.19
C VAL A 26 -10.72 -10.55 -6.25
N ALA A 27 -10.73 -11.35 -7.32
CA ALA A 27 -11.69 -11.20 -8.41
C ALA A 27 -13.14 -11.51 -8.00
N GLY A 28 -13.34 -12.39 -7.02
CA GLY A 28 -14.65 -12.76 -6.50
C GLY A 28 -15.14 -11.93 -5.31
N ALA A 29 -14.30 -11.07 -4.72
CA ALA A 29 -14.62 -10.33 -3.52
C ALA A 29 -15.40 -9.04 -3.83
N SER A 30 -16.39 -8.74 -2.98
CA SER A 30 -16.99 -7.42 -2.88
C SER A 30 -15.99 -6.39 -2.36
N GLN A 31 -16.29 -5.10 -2.53
CA GLN A 31 -15.43 -4.02 -2.03
C GLN A 31 -15.22 -4.10 -0.50
N GLU A 32 -16.27 -4.45 0.25
CA GLU A 32 -16.19 -4.64 1.70
C GLU A 32 -15.27 -5.81 2.06
N GLU A 33 -15.37 -6.94 1.35
CA GLU A 33 -14.50 -8.10 1.55
C GLU A 33 -13.05 -7.80 1.18
N LEU A 34 -12.80 -7.00 0.14
CA LEU A 34 -11.44 -6.59 -0.22
C LEU A 34 -10.74 -5.90 0.95
N LEU A 35 -11.46 -5.00 1.64
CA LEU A 35 -10.95 -4.25 2.77
C LEU A 35 -10.87 -5.12 4.04
N THR A 36 -11.86 -5.95 4.32
CA THR A 36 -11.93 -6.67 5.61
C THR A 36 -11.23 -8.04 5.62
N ALA A 37 -11.12 -8.73 4.48
CA ALA A 37 -10.62 -10.11 4.40
C ALA A 37 -9.09 -10.22 4.25
N GLY A 38 -8.36 -9.13 4.51
CA GLY A 38 -6.90 -9.08 4.37
C GLY A 38 -6.41 -9.23 2.93
N LEU A 39 -7.25 -8.85 1.95
CA LEU A 39 -6.90 -8.92 0.52
C LEU A 39 -6.10 -7.70 0.05
N VAL A 40 -6.15 -6.60 0.79
CA VAL A 40 -5.21 -5.46 0.63
C VAL A 40 -3.87 -5.83 1.27
N HIS A 41 -2.96 -6.35 0.47
CA HIS A 41 -1.67 -6.86 0.93
C HIS A 41 -0.55 -6.56 -0.07
N ASN A 42 0.68 -6.46 0.45
CA ASN A 42 1.90 -6.37 -0.34
C ASN A 42 2.93 -7.40 0.14
N ASP A 43 3.23 -8.38 -0.72
CA ASP A 43 4.19 -9.46 -0.43
C ASP A 43 5.62 -8.95 -0.13
N LEU A 44 5.97 -7.78 -0.66
CA LEU A 44 7.30 -7.18 -0.46
C LEU A 44 7.39 -6.33 0.81
N GLN A 45 6.29 -6.16 1.56
CA GLN A 45 6.27 -5.26 2.70
C GLN A 45 7.31 -5.66 3.76
N ASP A 46 7.36 -6.93 4.15
CA ASP A 46 8.29 -7.36 5.20
C ASP A 46 9.76 -7.25 4.76
N ALA A 47 10.05 -7.45 3.47
CA ALA A 47 11.37 -7.17 2.91
C ALA A 47 11.71 -5.67 2.92
N ALA A 48 10.75 -4.80 2.58
CA ALA A 48 10.95 -3.35 2.64
C ALA A 48 11.16 -2.86 4.09
N ARG A 49 10.43 -3.41 5.05
CA ARG A 49 10.58 -3.14 6.50
C ARG A 49 11.94 -3.59 7.02
N SER A 50 12.39 -4.78 6.61
CA SER A 50 13.71 -5.31 6.98
C SER A 50 14.84 -4.40 6.52
N LEU A 51 14.77 -3.86 5.29
CA LEU A 51 15.81 -2.99 4.74
C LEU A 51 15.70 -1.52 5.17
N CYS A 52 14.50 -1.06 5.54
CA CYS A 52 14.25 0.33 5.90
C CYS A 52 13.31 0.41 7.11
N PRO A 53 13.86 0.40 8.35
CA PRO A 53 13.04 0.44 9.57
C PRO A 53 12.11 1.66 9.67
N GLY A 54 12.46 2.79 9.04
CA GLY A 54 11.60 3.99 9.00
C GLY A 54 10.27 3.79 8.24
N VAL A 55 10.11 2.68 7.52
CA VAL A 55 8.82 2.24 6.96
C VAL A 55 7.82 1.98 8.08
N ASP A 56 8.24 1.41 9.21
CA ASP A 56 7.34 1.08 10.31
C ASP A 56 6.74 2.35 10.92
N ASP A 57 7.58 3.36 11.18
CA ASP A 57 7.14 4.68 11.63
C ASP A 57 6.14 5.32 10.67
N ALA A 58 6.30 5.10 9.36
CA ALA A 58 5.39 5.63 8.36
C ALA A 58 4.04 4.90 8.33
N LEU A 59 4.05 3.57 8.42
CA LEU A 59 2.84 2.76 8.48
C LEU A 59 2.05 3.06 9.76
N ASP A 60 2.73 3.17 10.89
CA ASP A 60 2.09 3.45 12.18
C ASP A 60 1.51 4.85 12.23
N ALA A 61 2.22 5.85 11.68
CA ALA A 61 1.68 7.20 11.58
C ALA A 61 0.39 7.26 10.72
N LEU A 62 0.32 6.52 9.62
CA LEU A 62 -0.89 6.45 8.78
C LEU A 62 -2.06 5.80 9.53
N ARG A 63 -1.80 4.69 10.26
CA ARG A 63 -2.80 4.03 11.10
C ARG A 63 -3.31 4.95 12.21
N ALA A 64 -2.40 5.66 12.87
CA ALA A 64 -2.74 6.60 13.93
C ALA A 64 -3.66 7.74 13.48
N THR A 65 -3.62 8.10 12.19
CA THR A 65 -4.52 9.11 11.61
C THR A 65 -5.85 8.54 11.09
N GLY A 66 -6.15 7.28 11.35
CA GLY A 66 -7.43 6.66 10.99
C GLY A 66 -7.44 5.96 9.63
N ALA A 67 -6.28 5.66 9.04
CA ALA A 67 -6.26 4.84 7.82
C ALA A 67 -6.79 3.44 8.12
N GLY A 68 -7.82 3.00 7.40
CA GLY A 68 -8.36 1.63 7.51
C GLY A 68 -7.32 0.58 7.09
N HIS A 69 -6.46 0.93 6.13
CA HIS A 69 -5.27 0.16 5.77
C HIS A 69 -4.07 1.07 5.58
N ALA A 70 -2.91 0.61 6.05
CA ALA A 70 -1.62 1.21 5.76
C ALA A 70 -0.67 0.12 5.26
N LEU A 71 -0.08 0.32 4.08
CA LEU A 71 0.81 -0.63 3.44
C LEU A 71 1.92 0.06 2.65
N VAL A 72 3.01 -0.68 2.44
CA VAL A 72 4.06 -0.27 1.48
C VAL A 72 3.49 -0.32 0.06
N SER A 73 3.78 0.70 -0.74
CA SER A 73 3.45 0.72 -2.17
C SER A 73 4.61 0.15 -2.99
N GLY A 74 4.34 -0.90 -3.77
CA GLY A 74 5.35 -1.60 -4.55
C GLY A 74 6.48 -2.15 -3.66
N SER A 75 7.74 -1.94 -4.06
CA SER A 75 8.90 -2.31 -3.26
C SER A 75 9.27 -1.31 -2.15
N GLY A 76 8.51 -0.23 -1.98
CA GLY A 76 8.80 0.83 -1.01
C GLY A 76 9.94 1.79 -1.42
N PRO A 77 10.33 2.71 -0.51
CA PRO A 77 9.87 2.83 0.89
C PRO A 77 8.56 3.62 1.04
N THR A 78 7.95 4.07 -0.06
CA THR A 78 6.68 4.80 -0.02
C THR A 78 5.59 3.97 0.64
N CYS A 79 4.92 4.55 1.63
CA CYS A 79 3.75 3.97 2.30
C CYS A 79 2.49 4.71 1.88
N VAL A 80 1.37 4.00 1.78
CA VAL A 80 0.05 4.55 1.45
C VAL A 80 -0.95 4.18 2.53
N GLY A 81 -1.80 5.14 2.89
CA GLY A 81 -2.95 4.95 3.77
C GLY A 81 -4.24 5.03 2.95
N LEU A 82 -5.15 4.08 3.16
CA LEU A 82 -6.48 4.08 2.56
C LEU A 82 -7.50 4.58 3.58
N PHE A 83 -8.37 5.49 3.15
CA PHE A 83 -9.41 6.14 3.94
C PHE A 83 -10.76 5.94 3.27
N SER A 84 -11.84 6.02 4.04
CA SER A 84 -13.20 5.77 3.54
C SER A 84 -13.64 6.85 2.56
N ASP A 85 -13.17 8.08 2.78
CA ASP A 85 -13.42 9.22 1.91
C ASP A 85 -12.25 10.21 1.86
N LEU A 86 -12.42 11.23 1.02
CA LEU A 86 -11.40 12.25 0.76
C LEU A 86 -11.26 13.25 1.92
N GLU A 87 -12.28 13.44 2.75
CA GLU A 87 -12.24 14.35 3.89
C GLU A 87 -11.38 13.76 5.02
N GLU A 88 -11.58 12.49 5.36
CA GLU A 88 -10.72 11.75 6.29
C GLU A 88 -9.25 11.76 5.84
N ALA A 89 -8.99 11.53 4.55
CA ALA A 89 -7.65 11.57 3.99
C ALA A 89 -7.01 12.98 4.07
N ARG A 90 -7.81 14.05 3.89
CA ARG A 90 -7.34 15.44 4.08
C ARG A 90 -6.97 15.70 5.53
N ASP A 91 -7.75 15.22 6.48
CA ASP A 91 -7.48 15.36 7.90
C ASP A 91 -6.20 14.66 8.30
N ALA A 92 -6.00 13.42 7.83
CA ALA A 92 -4.75 12.70 8.01
C ALA A 92 -3.55 13.45 7.43
N ALA A 93 -3.67 13.99 6.20
CA ALA A 93 -2.61 14.78 5.58
C ALA A 93 -2.26 16.04 6.39
N ARG A 94 -3.27 16.71 6.98
CA ARG A 94 -3.06 17.86 7.88
C ARG A 94 -2.32 17.46 9.16
N GLN A 95 -2.75 16.37 9.80
CA GLN A 95 -2.10 15.86 11.03
C GLN A 95 -0.64 15.46 10.79
N LEU A 96 -0.32 14.93 9.61
CA LEU A 96 1.01 14.47 9.23
C LEU A 96 1.87 15.53 8.52
N ALA A 97 1.38 16.76 8.36
CA ALA A 97 2.05 17.81 7.58
C ALA A 97 3.47 18.17 8.10
N ALA A 98 3.72 17.97 9.40
CA ALA A 98 5.03 18.22 10.01
C ALA A 98 6.05 17.10 9.78
N ARG A 99 5.63 15.92 9.30
CA ARG A 99 6.54 14.80 9.01
C ARG A 99 7.43 15.12 7.81
N ARG A 100 8.59 14.47 7.75
CA ARG A 100 9.55 14.59 6.66
C ARG A 100 9.88 13.19 6.11
N PRO A 101 9.57 12.91 4.83
CA PRO A 101 8.81 13.75 3.91
C PRO A 101 7.35 13.96 4.39
N ALA A 102 6.76 15.09 3.99
CA ALA A 102 5.35 15.36 4.23
C ALA A 102 4.50 14.48 3.29
N PRO A 103 3.29 14.07 3.69
CA PRO A 103 2.43 13.24 2.85
C PRO A 103 1.93 14.03 1.63
N ILE A 104 1.68 13.29 0.55
CA ILE A 104 0.94 13.78 -0.61
C ILE A 104 -0.46 13.19 -0.53
N LEU A 105 -1.48 14.06 -0.59
CA LEU A 105 -2.87 13.63 -0.71
C LEU A 105 -3.17 13.25 -2.16
N THR A 106 -3.76 12.08 -2.36
CA THR A 106 -4.25 11.62 -3.66
C THR A 106 -5.74 11.28 -3.56
N ALA A 107 -6.42 11.24 -4.71
CA ALA A 107 -7.80 10.80 -4.82
C ALA A 107 -7.88 9.67 -5.84
N THR A 108 -8.76 8.71 -5.59
CA THR A 108 -9.06 7.66 -6.57
C THR A 108 -9.78 8.27 -7.77
N VAL A 109 -9.44 7.80 -8.96
CA VAL A 109 -10.12 8.14 -10.21
C VAL A 109 -10.73 6.89 -10.82
N PRO A 110 -11.78 7.00 -11.65
CA PRO A 110 -12.29 5.86 -12.41
C PRO A 110 -11.16 5.15 -13.19
N ALA A 111 -11.26 3.83 -13.36
CA ALA A 111 -10.21 3.01 -13.98
C ALA A 111 -9.79 3.48 -15.39
N GLY A 112 -10.66 4.18 -16.12
CA GLY A 112 -10.38 4.74 -17.45
C GLY A 112 -9.76 6.15 -17.46
N SER A 113 -9.53 6.78 -16.31
CA SER A 113 -9.07 8.17 -16.23
C SER A 113 -7.56 8.34 -16.50
N GLY A 114 -6.79 7.26 -16.55
CA GLY A 114 -5.36 7.28 -16.84
C GLY A 114 -5.07 7.21 -18.34
N ALA A 115 -5.19 8.31 -19.07
CA ALA A 115 -4.54 8.39 -20.39
C ALA A 115 -3.04 8.57 -20.16
N VAL A 116 -2.22 7.59 -20.56
CA VAL A 116 -0.77 7.76 -20.64
C VAL A 116 -0.51 8.83 -21.71
N ARG A 117 -0.25 10.06 -21.30
CA ARG A 117 0.24 11.08 -22.22
C ARG A 117 1.62 10.63 -22.70
N PRO A 118 1.87 10.52 -24.02
CA PRO A 118 3.23 10.33 -24.50
C PRO A 118 4.10 11.49 -23.99
N ALA A 119 5.32 11.16 -23.59
CA ALA A 119 6.32 12.16 -23.22
C ALA A 119 6.58 13.10 -24.41
N PRO A 120 6.91 14.38 -24.15
CA PRO A 120 7.21 15.35 -25.22
C PRO A 120 8.41 14.92 -26.07
#